data_AF-A0A3D4B043-F1
#
_entry.id   AF-A0A3D4B043-F1
#
_cell.length_a   1.000
_cell.length_b   1.000
_cell.length_c   1.000
_cell.angle_alpha   90.00
_cell.angle_beta   90.00
_cell.angle_gamma   90.00
#
_symmetry.space_group_name_H-M   'P 1'
#
loop_
_entity.id
_entity.type
_entity.pdbx_description
1 polymer ?
#
loop_
_entity_poly.entity_id
_entity_poly.type
_entity_poly.pdbx_seq_one_letter_code
_entity_poly.pdbx_strand_id
1 'polypeptide(L)' 'VRRLTDNSRLETVVGNGDFGDHGEGGPAGEATLNEPHGLCFYGDDILLLCDHFNNRIKAVKIND' A
#
# COMPACT_ATOMS: atom_id res chain seq x y z
N VAL A 1 -0.75 4.25 -2.39
CA VAL A 1 0.27 3.69 -3.32
C VAL A 1 -0.39 3.28 -4.62
N ARG A 2 0.22 3.59 -5.77
CA ARG A 2 -0.34 3.31 -7.10
C ARG A 2 0.55 2.35 -7.89
N ARG A 3 -0.06 1.54 -8.76
CA ARG A 3 0.61 0.66 -9.72
C ARG A 3 0.28 1.11 -11.14
N LEU A 4 1.30 1.23 -11.98
CA LEU A 4 1.13 1.36 -13.42
C LEU A 4 1.17 -0.05 -14.03
N THR A 5 0.15 -0.41 -14.79
CA THR A 5 0.04 -1.71 -15.46
C THR A 5 0.62 -1.66 -16.88
N ASP A 6 0.84 -2.82 -17.50
CA ASP A 6 1.39 -2.93 -18.86
C ASP A 6 0.52 -2.24 -19.92
N ASN A 7 -0.79 -2.11 -19.68
CA ASN A 7 -1.71 -1.36 -20.53
C ASN A 7 -1.80 0.13 -20.18
N SER A 8 -0.81 0.68 -19.48
CA SER A 8 -0.71 2.09 -19.08
C SER A 8 -1.88 2.57 -18.20
N ARG A 9 -2.52 1.68 -17.45
CA ARG A 9 -3.56 2.07 -16.48
C ARG A 9 -2.95 2.27 -15.11
N LEU A 10 -3.44 3.28 -14.40
CA LEU A 10 -3.03 3.56 -13.04
C LEU A 10 -4.06 2.98 -12.06
N GLU A 11 -3.65 2.01 -11.25
CA GLU A 11 -4.49 1.35 -10.25
C GLU A 11 -4.07 1.75 -8.84
N THR A 12 -5.02 1.75 -7.89
CA THR A 12 -4.70 1.92 -6.47
C THR A 12 -4.43 0.55 -5.86
N VAL A 13 -3.24 0.39 -5.28
CA VAL A 13 -2.84 -0.88 -4.63
C VAL A 13 -3.25 -0.87 -3.16
N VAL A 14 -3.01 0.25 -2.48
CA VAL A 14 -3.34 0.45 -1.06
C VAL A 14 -3.55 1.95 -0.81
N GLY A 15 -4.44 2.29 0.12
CA GLY A 15 -4.74 3.67 0.47
C GLY A 15 -6.11 4.11 -0.03
N ASN A 16 -6.90 4.73 0.85
CA ASN A 16 -8.21 5.32 0.52
C ASN A 16 -8.16 6.84 0.25
N GLY A 17 -7.04 7.50 0.56
CA GLY A 17 -6.84 8.95 0.39
C GLY A 17 -6.89 9.76 1.69
N ASP A 18 -7.31 9.16 2.80
CA ASP A 18 -7.30 9.79 4.12
C ASP A 18 -6.00 9.50 4.88
N PHE A 19 -5.60 10.44 5.73
CA PHE A 19 -4.48 10.28 6.66
C PHE A 19 -4.88 9.47 7.89
N GLY A 20 -4.11 8.44 8.24
CA GLY A 20 -4.36 7.64 9.44
C GLY A 20 -3.67 6.28 9.44
N ASP A 21 -3.99 5.46 10.46
CA ASP A 21 -3.43 4.11 10.70
C ASP A 21 -4.55 3.05 10.88
N HIS A 22 -5.49 2.98 9.93
CA HIS A 22 -6.66 2.09 9.97
C HIS A 22 -6.65 1.10 8.81
N GLY A 23 -7.46 0.04 8.92
CA GLY A 23 -7.70 -0.94 7.85
C GLY A 23 -6.74 -2.14 7.85
N GLU A 24 -5.97 -2.36 8.91
CA GLU A 24 -5.15 -3.57 9.04
C GLU A 24 -6.01 -4.84 9.02
N GLY A 25 -5.57 -5.85 8.26
CA GLY A 25 -6.32 -7.09 8.05
C GLY A 25 -7.54 -6.97 7.14
N GLY A 26 -7.88 -5.76 6.68
CA GLY A 26 -8.98 -5.50 5.73
C GLY A 26 -8.51 -5.36 4.28
N PRO A 27 -9.43 -4.97 3.38
CA PRO A 27 -9.08 -4.66 1.98
C PRO A 27 -8.05 -3.54 1.90
N ALA A 28 -7.02 -3.71 1.06
CA ALA A 28 -5.95 -2.72 0.93
C ALA A 28 -6.46 -1.33 0.49
N GLY A 29 -7.54 -1.27 -0.28
CA GLY A 29 -8.17 -0.02 -0.70
C GLY A 29 -8.80 0.80 0.43
N GLU A 30 -9.12 0.18 1.58
CA GLU A 30 -9.71 0.85 2.75
C GLU A 30 -8.66 1.25 3.79
N ALA A 31 -7.40 0.82 3.61
CA ALA A 31 -6.34 1.20 4.52
C ALA A 31 -6.06 2.70 4.43
N THR A 32 -5.86 3.34 5.57
CA THR A 32 -5.31 4.70 5.61
C THR A 32 -3.80 4.63 5.76
N LEU A 33 -3.11 5.61 5.18
CA LEU A 33 -1.66 5.74 5.21
C LEU A 33 -1.30 7.16 5.67
N ASN A 34 -0.08 7.35 6.13
CA ASN A 34 0.44 8.62 6.59
C ASN A 34 1.86 8.86 6.06
N GLU A 35 1.91 9.52 4.90
CA GLU A 35 3.12 9.86 4.14
C GLU A 35 4.04 8.65 3.87
N PRO A 36 3.63 7.72 2.98
CA PRO A 36 4.46 6.58 2.64
C PRO A 36 5.70 7.01 1.83
N HIS A 37 6.90 6.63 2.27
CA HIS A 37 8.17 7.12 1.69
C HIS A 37 8.94 6.11 0.83
N GLY A 38 8.83 4.82 1.14
CA GLY A 38 9.63 3.78 0.50
C GLY A 38 8.81 2.52 0.26
N LEU A 39 9.16 1.79 -0.80
CA LEU A 39 8.51 0.57 -1.24
C LEU A 39 9.56 -0.51 -1.55
N CYS A 40 9.26 -1.77 -1.24
CA CYS A 40 10.08 -2.91 -1.61
C CYS A 40 9.20 -4.16 -1.78
N PHE A 41 9.46 -4.97 -2.79
CA PHE A 41 8.80 -6.27 -2.93
C PHE A 41 9.44 -7.30 -1.99
N TYR A 42 8.60 -8.09 -1.33
CA TYR A 42 8.99 -9.26 -0.57
C TYR A 42 8.39 -10.50 -1.24
N GLY A 43 9.20 -11.19 -2.04
CA GLY A 43 8.68 -12.23 -2.94
C GLY A 43 7.86 -11.66 -4.09
N ASP A 44 6.96 -12.48 -4.63
CA ASP A 44 6.19 -12.15 -5.84
C ASP A 44 4.82 -11.50 -5.54
N ASP A 45 4.36 -11.56 -4.30
CA ASP A 45 2.98 -11.22 -3.93
C ASP A 45 2.84 -10.24 -2.76
N ILE A 46 3.92 -9.83 -2.10
CA ILE A 46 3.89 -8.86 -1.00
C ILE A 46 4.66 -7.60 -1.36
N LEU A 47 4.02 -6.45 -1.19
CA LEU A 47 4.65 -5.14 -1.21
C LEU A 47 4.79 -4.63 0.23
N LEU A 48 6.03 -4.40 0.66
CA LEU A 48 6.34 -3.69 1.89
C LEU A 48 6.39 -2.19 1.62
N LEU A 49 5.80 -1.40 2.50
CA LEU A 49 5.87 0.06 2.45
C LEU A 49 6.21 0.68 3.81
N CYS A 50 7.04 1.72 3.77
CA CYS A 50 7.35 2.54 4.94
C CYS A 50 6.24 3.58 5.11
N ASP A 51 5.38 3.38 6.10
CA ASP A 51 4.31 4.31 6.47
C ASP A 51 4.84 5.30 7.51
N HIS A 52 5.49 6.37 7.01
CA HIS A 52 6.52 7.10 7.73
C HIS A 52 6.01 7.71 9.04
N PHE A 53 4.92 8.46 8.99
CA PHE A 53 4.41 9.16 10.17
C PHE A 53 3.62 8.26 11.12
N ASN A 54 3.27 7.05 10.69
CA ASN A 54 2.71 6.03 11.58
C ASN A 54 3.81 5.17 12.24
N ASN A 55 5.10 5.38 11.92
CA ASN A 55 6.23 4.62 12.44
C ASN A 55 6.11 3.10 12.20
N ARG A 56 5.59 2.71 11.03
CA ARG A 56 5.34 1.30 10.69
C ARG A 56 5.91 0.92 9.33
N ILE A 57 6.27 -0.36 9.21
CA ILE A 57 6.32 -1.03 7.91
C ILE A 57 5.01 -1.79 7.75
N LYS A 58 4.27 -1.50 6.68
CA LYS A 58 3.03 -2.20 6.34
C LYS A 58 3.30 -3.17 5.18
N ALA A 59 2.68 -4.35 5.24
CA ALA A 59 2.74 -5.36 4.20
C ALA A 59 1.39 -5.44 3.50
N VAL A 60 1.41 -5.42 2.16
CA VAL A 60 0.21 -5.47 1.32
C VAL A 60 0.34 -6.62 0.35
N LYS A 61 -0.65 -7.52 0.33
CA LYS A 61 -0.73 -8.54 -0.71
C LYS A 61 -1.23 -7.89 -2.00
N ILE A 62 -0.50 -8.05 -3.10
CA ILE A 62 -0.73 -7.31 -4.37
C ILE A 62 -1.30 -8.16 -5.51
N ASN A 63 -1.42 -9.47 -5.26
CA ASN A 63 -2.03 -10.48 -6.12
C ASN A 63 -2.91 -11.38 -5.24
N ASP A 64 -4.04 -11.87 -5.77
CA ASP A 64 -4.82 -12.91 -5.08
C ASP A 64 -4.12 -14.27 -5.17
#